data_AF-A0A6G2FYP9-F1
#
_entry.id   AF-A0A6G2FYP9-F1
#
_cell.length_a   1.000
_cell.length_b   1.000
_cell.length_c   1.000
_cell.angle_alpha   90.00
_cell.angle_beta   90.00
_cell.angle_gamma   90.00
#
_symmetry.space_group_name_H-M   'P 1'
#
loop_
_entity.id
_entity.type
_entity.pdbx_description
1 polymer ?
#
loop_
_entity_poly.entity_id
_entity_poly.type
_entity_poly.pdbx_seq_one_letter_code
_entity_poly.pdbx_strand_id
1 'polypeptide(L)'
;MIFDVSIVIPSYNERENIIPLLNRLLEACSDLGVECIVVDDDSPDRTWELAQTKFEDNPRVRVIRRIENRGLGSAVVRGIKEARGSYVGVIDGDLQHPPRTRS
;
A
#
# COMPACT_ATOMS: atom_id res chain seq x y z
N MET A 1 8.38 -15.31 -6.97
CA MET A 1 6.94 -15.20 -6.67
C MET A 1 6.26 -14.65 -7.89
N ILE A 2 5.10 -15.21 -8.24
CA ILE A 2 4.21 -14.65 -9.25
C ILE A 2 3.14 -13.88 -8.45
N PHE A 3 2.88 -12.64 -8.84
CA PHE A 3 1.81 -11.84 -8.25
C PHE A 3 0.68 -11.75 -9.28
N ASP A 4 -0.53 -12.06 -8.86
CA ASP A 4 -1.76 -11.88 -9.64
C ASP A 4 -2.22 -10.42 -9.53
N VAL A 5 -2.14 -9.86 -8.32
CA VAL A 5 -2.66 -8.52 -7.99
C VAL A 5 -1.61 -7.69 -7.26
N SER A 6 -1.43 -6.45 -7.69
CA SER A 6 -0.70 -5.42 -6.95
C SER A 6 -1.69 -4.43 -6.35
N ILE A 7 -1.59 -4.19 -5.05
CA ILE A 7 -2.36 -3.16 -4.35
C ILE A 7 -1.45 -1.98 -4.08
N VAL A 8 -1.77 -0.82 -4.63
CA VAL A 8 -1.07 0.44 -4.40
C VAL A 8 -1.75 1.19 -3.26
N ILE A 9 -0.99 1.54 -2.23
CA ILE A 9 -1.46 2.29 -1.05
C ILE A 9 -0.69 3.61 -0.98
N PRO A 10 -1.22 4.70 -1.58
CA PRO A 10 -0.67 6.02 -1.33
C PRO A 10 -0.86 6.37 0.17
N SER A 11 0.15 6.98 0.77
CA SER A 11 0.20 7.24 2.21
C SER A 11 0.79 8.62 2.52
N TYR A 12 0.16 9.33 3.45
CA TYR A 12 0.69 10.54 4.07
C TYR A 12 0.09 10.72 5.47
N ASN A 13 0.91 10.65 6.52
CA ASN A 13 0.47 10.71 7.93
C ASN A 13 -0.50 9.59 8.37
N GLU A 14 -0.23 8.35 7.97
CA GLU A 14 -1.09 7.18 8.21
C GLU A 14 -0.46 6.16 9.17
N ARG A 15 0.43 6.59 10.09
CA ARG A 15 1.22 5.69 10.93
C ARG A 15 0.37 4.69 11.73
N GLU A 16 -0.78 5.12 12.22
CA GLU A 16 -1.68 4.27 13.02
C GLU A 16 -2.47 3.27 12.16
N ASN A 17 -2.72 3.59 10.90
CA ASN A 17 -3.59 2.81 10.00
C ASN A 17 -2.81 1.85 9.09
N ILE A 18 -1.56 2.17 8.75
CA ILE A 18 -0.81 1.45 7.72
C ILE A 18 -0.59 -0.04 8.06
N ILE A 19 -0.29 -0.36 9.32
CA ILE A 19 -0.03 -1.74 9.74
C ILE A 19 -1.31 -2.58 9.78
N PRO A 20 -2.41 -2.13 10.42
CA PRO A 20 -3.69 -2.83 10.35
C PRO A 20 -4.18 -3.04 8.92
N LEU A 21 -4.04 -2.05 8.04
CA LEU A 21 -4.45 -2.14 6.64
C LEU A 21 -3.66 -3.24 5.90
N LEU A 22 -2.32 -3.21 5.98
CA LEU A 22 -1.48 -4.20 5.33
C LEU A 22 -1.75 -5.62 5.83
N ASN A 23 -1.93 -5.82 7.14
CA ASN A 23 -2.28 -7.14 7.68
C ASN A 23 -3.60 -7.65 7.13
N ARG A 24 -4.64 -6.81 7.07
CA ARG A 24 -5.95 -7.17 6.53
C ARG A 24 -5.88 -7.53 5.05
N LEU A 25 -5.08 -6.80 4.26
CA LEU A 25 -4.90 -7.10 2.83
C LEU A 25 -4.18 -8.43 2.61
N LEU A 26 -3.13 -8.69 3.39
CA LEU A 26 -2.39 -9.94 3.31
C LEU A 26 -3.24 -11.15 3.73
N GLU A 27 -4.12 -10.97 4.73
CA GLU A 27 -5.07 -11.99 5.17
C GLU A 27 -6.19 -12.21 4.14
N ALA A 28 -6.85 -11.15 3.67
CA ALA A 28 -7.95 -11.24 2.71
C ALA A 28 -7.52 -11.82 1.36
N CYS A 29 -6.24 -11.68 1.00
CA CYS A 29 -5.66 -12.21 -0.22
C CYS A 29 -4.68 -13.37 0.06
N SER A 30 -4.83 -14.11 1.16
CA SER A 30 -3.92 -15.21 1.51
C SER A 30 -3.79 -16.27 0.43
N ASP A 31 -4.89 -16.50 -0.31
CA ASP A 31 -5.02 -17.53 -1.34
C ASP A 31 -4.60 -17.04 -2.74
N LEU A 32 -4.21 -15.77 -2.86
CA LEU A 32 -3.78 -15.13 -4.10
C LEU A 32 -2.32 -14.66 -4.01
N GLY A 33 -1.65 -14.58 -5.15
CA GLY A 33 -0.36 -13.90 -5.24
C GLY A 33 -0.56 -12.39 -5.13
N VAL A 34 -0.64 -11.84 -3.92
CA VAL A 34 -0.75 -10.38 -3.71
C VAL A 34 0.60 -9.74 -3.39
N GLU A 35 0.85 -8.56 -3.95
CA GLU A 35 1.82 -7.60 -3.41
C GLU A 35 1.14 -6.30 -2.99
N CYS A 36 1.60 -5.70 -1.90
CA CYS A 36 1.19 -4.40 -1.39
C CYS A 36 2.34 -3.42 -1.57
N ILE A 37 2.09 -2.32 -2.27
CA ILE A 37 3.06 -1.26 -2.56
C ILE A 37 2.60 0.00 -1.83
N VAL A 38 3.21 0.27 -0.69
CA VAL A 38 3.01 1.54 0.03
C VAL A 38 3.82 2.61 -0.67
N VAL A 39 3.15 3.66 -1.12
CA VAL A 39 3.79 4.83 -1.74
C VAL A 39 3.59 6.01 -0.81
N ASP A 40 4.63 6.33 -0.05
CA ASP A 40 4.55 7.32 1.02
C ASP A 40 5.19 8.64 0.61
N ASP A 41 4.48 9.75 0.77
CA ASP A 41 4.94 11.09 0.38
C ASP A 41 5.73 11.79 1.50
N ASP A 42 6.72 11.07 2.05
CA ASP A 42 7.63 11.53 3.09
C ASP A 42 6.89 11.97 4.35
N SER A 43 6.07 11.05 4.87
CA SER A 43 5.26 11.30 6.05
C SER A 43 6.14 11.71 7.25
N PRO A 44 5.89 12.89 7.85
CA PRO A 44 6.67 13.36 9.01
C PRO A 44 6.51 12.48 10.25
N ASP A 45 5.40 11.75 10.36
CA ASP A 45 5.16 10.77 11.42
C ASP A 45 5.93 9.44 11.21
N ARG A 46 6.75 9.33 10.16
CA ARG A 46 7.53 8.13 9.81
C ARG A 46 6.64 6.92 9.49
N THR A 47 5.47 7.13 8.88
CA THR A 47 4.60 6.06 8.35
C THR A 47 5.37 5.07 7.46
N TRP A 48 6.13 5.57 6.48
CA TRP A 48 6.95 4.76 5.58
C TRP A 48 7.90 3.84 6.33
N GLU A 49 8.56 4.35 7.37
CA GLU A 49 9.56 3.59 8.10
C GLU A 49 8.91 2.50 8.94
N LEU A 50 7.78 2.81 9.58
CA LEU A 50 7.02 1.83 10.34
C LEU A 50 6.60 0.65 9.45
N ALA A 51 6.06 0.93 8.27
CA ALA A 51 5.69 -0.10 7.30
C ALA A 51 6.92 -0.89 6.81
N GLN A 52 8.02 -0.19 6.52
CA GLN A 52 9.25 -0.83 6.03
C GLN A 52 9.85 -1.78 7.07
N THR A 53 10.00 -1.34 8.32
CA THR A 53 10.55 -2.15 9.40
C THR A 53 9.64 -3.32 9.76
N LYS A 54 8.32 -3.10 9.82
CA LYS A 54 7.37 -4.16 10.21
C LYS A 54 7.34 -5.33 9.23
N PHE A 55 7.59 -5.06 7.95
CA PHE A 55 7.46 -6.02 6.86
C PHE A 55 8.78 -6.28 6.12
N GLU A 56 9.93 -6.02 6.73
CA GLU A 56 11.25 -6.17 6.09
C GLU A 56 11.49 -7.58 5.53
N ASP A 57 11.02 -8.61 6.24
CA ASP A 57 11.13 -10.02 5.86
C ASP A 57 9.93 -10.52 5.03
N ASN A 58 8.95 -9.66 4.75
CA ASN A 58 7.77 -10.03 3.97
C ASN A 58 7.87 -9.52 2.53
N PRO A 59 8.23 -10.37 1.56
CA PRO A 59 8.42 -9.96 0.17
C PRO A 59 7.14 -9.54 -0.54
N ARG A 60 5.96 -9.73 0.08
CA ARG A 60 4.67 -9.25 -0.42
C ARG A 60 4.44 -7.78 -0.12
N VAL A 61 5.25 -7.13 0.72
CA VAL A 61 5.09 -5.71 1.05
C VAL A 61 6.32 -4.94 0.61
N ARG A 62 6.11 -3.83 -0.11
CA ARG A 62 7.15 -2.92 -0.55
C ARG A 62 6.78 -1.50 -0.14
N VAL A 63 7.76 -0.74 0.31
CA VAL A 63 7.59 0.68 0.64
C VAL A 63 8.43 1.52 -0.30
N ILE A 64 7.80 2.53 -0.90
CA ILE A 64 8.41 3.53 -1.76
C ILE A 64 8.21 4.89 -1.10
N ARG A 65 9.26 5.39 -0.46
CA ARG A 65 9.27 6.76 0.10
C ARG A 65 9.57 7.75 -1.01
N ARG A 66 8.78 8.82 -1.10
CA ARG A 66 8.87 9.88 -2.10
C ARG A 66 9.08 11.22 -1.41
N ILE A 67 10.26 11.79 -1.61
CA ILE A 67 10.63 13.08 -1.00
C ILE A 67 10.13 14.25 -1.87
N GLU A 68 10.07 14.04 -3.19
CA GLU A 68 9.70 15.05 -4.19
C GLU A 68 8.41 14.67 -4.94
N ASN A 69 7.78 15.66 -5.59
CA ASN A 69 6.56 15.49 -6.38
C ASN A 69 5.38 14.91 -5.58
N ARG A 70 5.15 15.41 -4.36
CA ARG A 70 4.09 14.91 -3.47
C ARG A 70 2.69 15.12 -4.07
N GLY A 71 1.75 14.28 -3.66
CA GLY A 71 0.34 14.36 -4.00
C GLY A 71 -0.22 13.01 -4.46
N LEU A 72 -1.45 12.72 -4.03
CA LEU A 72 -2.15 11.45 -4.23
C LEU A 72 -2.03 10.88 -5.66
N GLY A 73 -2.40 11.66 -6.68
CA GLY A 73 -2.38 11.19 -8.07
C GLY A 73 -0.99 10.75 -8.54
N SER A 74 0.07 11.47 -8.13
CA SER A 74 1.44 11.11 -8.47
C SER A 74 1.94 9.87 -7.71
N ALA A 75 1.47 9.67 -6.48
CA ALA A 75 1.77 8.50 -5.67
C ALA A 75 1.13 7.25 -6.29
N VAL A 76 -0.14 7.36 -6.69
CA VAL A 76 -0.86 6.32 -7.43
C VAL A 76 -0.12 5.95 -8.72
N VAL A 77 0.22 6.94 -9.55
CA VAL A 77 0.96 6.69 -10.81
C VAL A 77 2.31 6.04 -10.54
N ARG A 78 3.02 6.44 -9.49
CA ARG A 78 4.30 5.81 -9.12
C ARG A 78 4.09 4.35 -8.73
N GLY A 79 3.08 4.06 -7.90
CA GLY A 79 2.78 2.70 -7.48
C GLY A 79 2.38 1.79 -8.65
N ILE A 80 1.54 2.29 -9.56
CA ILE A 80 1.14 1.54 -10.77
C ILE A 80 2.36 1.19 -11.64
N LYS A 81 3.33 2.11 -11.79
CA LYS A 81 4.56 1.84 -12.54
C LYS A 81 5.47 0.79 -11.90
N GLU A 82 5.32 0.56 -10.59
CA GLU A 82 6.15 -0.34 -9.78
C GLU A 82 5.48 -1.69 -9.52
N ALA A 83 4.20 -1.79 -9.88
CA ALA A 83 3.38 -2.99 -9.83
C ALA A 83 3.92 -4.08 -10.76
N ARG A 84 3.94 -5.31 -10.26
CA ARG A 84 4.39 -6.52 -10.94
C ARG A 84 3.23 -7.50 -11.18
N GLY A 85 2.07 -7.25 -10.57
CA GLY A 85 0.86 -8.03 -10.73
C GLY A 85 0.20 -7.80 -12.08
N SER A 86 -0.61 -8.78 -12.50
CA SER A 86 -1.39 -8.68 -13.75
C SER A 86 -2.55 -7.69 -13.62
N TYR A 87 -3.05 -7.50 -12.39
CA TYR A 87 -4.09 -6.53 -12.04
C TYR A 87 -3.55 -5.55 -11.01
N VAL A 88 -3.97 -4.29 -11.10
CA VAL A 88 -3.59 -3.25 -10.14
C VAL A 88 -4.83 -2.65 -9.50
N GLY A 89 -4.90 -2.74 -8.18
CA GLY A 89 -5.87 -2.04 -7.34
C GLY A 89 -5.21 -0.86 -6.63
N VAL A 90 -5.99 0.19 -6.36
CA VAL A 90 -5.57 1.31 -5.53
C VAL A 90 -6.49 1.36 -4.32
N ILE A 91 -5.92 1.38 -3.12
CA ILE A 91 -6.68 1.50 -1.87
C ILE A 91 -6.11 2.69 -1.10
N ASP A 92 -6.99 3.61 -0.71
CA ASP A 92 -6.58 4.74 0.11
C ASP A 92 -6.15 4.27 1.50
N GLY A 93 -5.09 4.87 2.05
CA GLY A 93 -4.59 4.57 3.39
C GLY A 93 -5.60 4.95 4.48
N ASP A 94 -6.46 5.92 4.16
CA ASP A 94 -7.56 6.33 5.01
C ASP A 94 -8.70 5.30 4.89
N LEU A 95 -9.00 4.61 5.99
CA LEU A 95 -10.04 3.57 6.11
C LEU A 95 -11.48 4.10 5.88
N GLN A 96 -11.63 5.28 5.26
CA GLN A 96 -12.86 6.01 4.96
C GLN A 96 -13.67 5.43 3.78
N HIS A 97 -13.15 4.43 3.07
CA HIS A 97 -13.99 3.61 2.19
C HIS A 97 -14.46 2.37 2.96
N PRO A 98 -15.65 2.39 3.61
CA PRO A 98 -16.23 1.15 4.09
C PRO A 98 -16.43 0.23 2.88
N PRO A 99 -15.98 -1.04 2.90
CA PRO A 99 -16.26 -2.02 1.85
C PRO A 99 -17.75 -2.47 1.84
N ARG A 100 -18.67 -1.64 2.35
CA ARG A 100 -20.09 -1.94 2.32
C ARG A 100 -20.69 -1.40 1.03
N THR A 101 -20.89 -2.32 0.10
CA THR A 101 -21.93 -2.25 -0.92
C THR A 101 -23.23 -1.80 -0.23
N ARG A 102 -23.71 -0.60 -0.55
CA ARG A 102 -25.12 -0.27 -0.30
C ARG A 102 -25.93 -1.03 -1.35
N SER A 103 -26.77 -1.92 -0.87
CA SER A 103 -27.94 -2.44 -1.59
C SER A 103 -28.91 -1.30 -1.88
#